data_AF-A0A3E0WBT8-F1
#
_entry.id   AF-A0A3E0WBT8-F1
#
_cell.length_a   1.000
_cell.length_b   1.000
_cell.length_c   1.000
_cell.angle_alpha   90.00
_cell.angle_beta   90.00
_cell.angle_gamma   90.00
#
_symmetry.space_group_name_H-M   'P 1'
#
loop_
_entity.id
_entity.type
_entity.pdbx_description
1 polymer ?
#
loop_
_entity_poly.entity_id
_entity_poly.type
_entity_poly.pdbx_seq_one_letter_code
_entity_poly.pdbx_strand_id
1 'polypeptide(L)'
;MDAQITRLEPNEIFVFGSNASGAHGGGAARTAYEKFGAVWGQGHGLQGQSYGIDTMSGLKAMAADVAEFLDVARARPELMFLVTEIGCGIAGYTPAQVAPYFSEVPGNVRLPSRFAAIIDGTADQRE
;
A
#
# COMPACT_ATOMS: atom_id res chain seq x y z
N MET A 1 5.63 10.32 7.29
CA MET A 1 5.51 11.36 6.25
C MET A 1 4.06 11.38 5.78
N ASP A 2 3.37 12.50 5.98
CA ASP A 2 1.95 12.70 5.58
C ASP A 2 1.84 13.51 4.26
N ALA A 3 2.90 13.48 3.45
CA ALA A 3 2.96 14.21 2.18
C ALA A 3 2.52 13.30 1.01
N GLN A 4 1.74 13.85 0.09
CA GLN A 4 1.35 13.18 -1.14
C GLN A 4 2.60 12.86 -1.98
N ILE A 5 2.80 11.59 -2.33
CA ILE A 5 3.91 11.16 -3.18
C ILE A 5 3.62 11.64 -4.61
N THR A 6 4.41 12.58 -5.10
CA THR A 6 4.23 13.21 -6.42
C THR A 6 5.30 12.82 -7.44
N ARG A 7 6.40 12.21 -6.99
CA ARG A 7 7.51 11.69 -7.79
C ARG A 7 8.13 10.49 -7.10
N LEU A 8 8.72 9.60 -7.90
CA LEU A 8 9.48 8.44 -7.46
C LEU A 8 10.93 8.55 -7.97
N GLU A 9 11.87 8.14 -7.15
CA GLU A 9 13.21 7.77 -7.61
C GLU A 9 13.18 6.44 -8.38
N PRO A 10 14.18 6.13 -9.22
CA PRO A 10 14.14 4.94 -10.10
C PRO A 10 13.98 3.60 -9.38
N ASN A 11 14.35 3.52 -8.11
CA ASN A 11 14.23 2.33 -7.28
C ASN A 11 13.03 2.38 -6.31
N GLU A 12 12.18 3.40 -6.39
CA GLU A 12 11.00 3.53 -5.56
C GLU A 12 9.75 2.96 -6.23
N ILE A 13 8.97 2.21 -5.46
CA ILE A 13 7.72 1.59 -5.89
C ILE A 13 6.58 2.18 -5.08
N PHE A 14 5.59 2.75 -5.76
CA PHE A 14 4.38 3.29 -5.15
C PHE A 14 3.37 2.17 -4.84
N VAL A 15 3.12 1.92 -3.55
CA VAL A 15 2.20 0.85 -3.12
C VAL A 15 0.83 1.43 -2.79
N PHE A 16 -0.20 0.94 -3.47
CA PHE A 16 -1.54 1.53 -3.44
C PHE A 16 -2.64 0.49 -3.28
N GLY A 17 -3.76 0.92 -2.69
CA GLY A 17 -4.97 0.12 -2.64
C GLY A 17 -5.71 0.12 -3.98
N SER A 18 -6.02 -1.07 -4.48
CA SER A 18 -6.79 -1.33 -5.71
C SER A 18 -8.04 -2.17 -5.41
N ASN A 19 -8.75 -2.54 -6.47
CA ASN A 19 -9.74 -3.61 -6.50
C ASN A 19 -9.23 -4.76 -7.38
N ALA A 20 -9.81 -5.95 -7.21
CA ALA A 20 -9.42 -7.14 -7.97
C ALA A 20 -9.45 -6.96 -9.51
N SER A 21 -10.34 -6.09 -10.03
CA SER A 21 -10.44 -5.83 -11.48
C SER A 21 -9.39 -4.85 -12.02
N GLY A 22 -8.58 -4.22 -11.16
CA GLY A 22 -7.61 -3.21 -11.57
C GLY A 22 -8.23 -1.93 -12.16
N ALA A 23 -9.44 -1.56 -11.71
CA ALA A 23 -10.09 -0.32 -12.12
C ALA A 23 -9.55 0.86 -11.30
N HIS A 24 -8.49 1.50 -11.80
CA HIS A 24 -7.70 2.51 -11.09
C HIS A 24 -8.27 3.94 -11.26
N GLY A 25 -9.59 4.11 -11.07
CA GLY A 25 -10.30 5.35 -11.40
C GLY A 25 -10.26 6.47 -10.34
N GLY A 26 -9.79 6.20 -9.11
CA GLY A 26 -9.83 7.17 -8.01
C GLY A 26 -8.66 7.08 -7.04
N GLY A 27 -8.47 8.15 -6.25
CA GLY A 27 -7.52 8.22 -5.15
C GLY A 27 -6.07 7.87 -5.53
N ALA A 28 -5.42 7.08 -4.67
CA ALA A 28 -4.05 6.61 -4.90
C ALA A 28 -3.94 5.73 -6.15
N ALA A 29 -4.94 4.90 -6.47
CA ALA A 29 -4.93 4.06 -7.67
C ALA A 29 -4.87 4.89 -8.95
N ARG A 30 -5.64 5.98 -9.03
CA ARG A 30 -5.57 6.91 -10.16
C ARG A 30 -4.20 7.55 -10.30
N THR A 31 -3.61 7.98 -9.18
CA THR A 31 -2.23 8.52 -9.17
C THR A 31 -1.23 7.49 -9.69
N ALA A 32 -1.33 6.23 -9.24
CA ALA A 32 -0.46 5.15 -9.68
C ALA A 32 -0.57 4.91 -11.20
N TYR A 33 -1.79 4.92 -11.74
CA TYR A 33 -2.06 4.74 -13.17
C TYR A 33 -1.54 5.92 -14.00
N GLU A 34 -1.87 7.16 -13.62
CA GLU A 34 -1.52 8.36 -14.40
C GLU A 34 -0.03 8.70 -14.36
N LYS A 35 0.68 8.33 -13.29
CA LYS A 35 2.05 8.83 -13.04
C LYS A 35 3.12 7.75 -12.88
N PHE A 36 2.77 6.59 -12.33
CA PHE A 36 3.75 5.62 -11.84
C PHE A 36 3.66 4.26 -12.54
N GLY A 37 2.91 4.20 -13.65
CA GLY A 37 2.89 3.05 -14.55
C GLY A 37 2.07 1.87 -14.04
N ALA A 38 1.11 2.09 -13.14
CA ALA A 38 0.10 1.06 -12.90
C ALA A 38 -0.68 0.78 -14.20
N VAL A 39 -1.05 -0.47 -14.39
CA VAL A 39 -1.69 -1.02 -15.58
C VAL A 39 -3.17 -1.20 -15.28
N TRP A 40 -4.02 -0.60 -16.12
CA TRP A 40 -5.46 -0.81 -16.06
C TRP A 40 -5.78 -2.29 -16.24
N GLY A 41 -6.64 -2.85 -15.39
CA GLY A 41 -6.98 -4.28 -15.42
C GLY A 41 -6.07 -5.16 -14.53
N GLN A 42 -4.98 -4.62 -13.97
CA GLN A 42 -4.11 -5.33 -13.04
C GLN A 42 -4.32 -4.82 -11.60
N GLY A 43 -5.10 -5.55 -10.82
CA GLY A 43 -5.44 -5.19 -9.42
C GLY A 43 -4.34 -5.47 -8.40
N HIS A 44 -3.42 -6.38 -8.72
CA HIS A 44 -2.48 -6.95 -7.75
C HIS A 44 -1.04 -6.91 -8.26
N GLY A 45 -0.10 -6.94 -7.32
CA GLY A 45 1.30 -7.19 -7.61
C GLY A 45 2.03 -6.02 -8.25
N LEU A 46 3.31 -6.27 -8.57
CA LEU A 46 4.23 -5.30 -9.17
C LEU A 46 3.86 -4.98 -10.63
N GLN A 47 3.82 -3.69 -10.96
CA GLN A 47 3.47 -3.16 -12.28
C GLN A 47 4.06 -1.75 -12.47
N GLY A 48 4.90 -1.57 -13.49
CA GLY A 48 5.63 -0.31 -13.66
C GLY A 48 6.48 0.02 -12.41
N GLN A 49 6.38 1.25 -11.92
CA GLN A 49 6.93 1.68 -10.61
C GLN A 49 5.84 1.69 -9.53
N SER A 50 4.89 0.74 -9.60
CA SER A 50 3.75 0.63 -8.69
C SER A 50 3.55 -0.81 -8.22
N TYR A 51 2.90 -0.98 -7.07
CA TYR A 51 2.44 -2.28 -6.57
C TYR A 51 0.98 -2.15 -6.11
N GLY A 52 0.10 -2.98 -6.65
CA GLY A 52 -1.32 -3.00 -6.28
C GLY A 52 -1.60 -4.00 -5.17
N ILE A 53 -2.38 -3.58 -4.17
CA ILE A 53 -2.96 -4.45 -3.13
C ILE A 53 -4.47 -4.37 -3.20
N ASP A 54 -5.17 -5.49 -3.30
CA ASP A 54 -6.63 -5.52 -3.30
C ASP A 54 -7.19 -5.25 -1.92
N THR A 55 -7.87 -4.11 -1.84
CA THR A 55 -8.50 -3.61 -0.62
C THR A 55 -10.01 -3.74 -0.68
N MET A 56 -10.59 -4.14 -1.81
CA MET A 56 -12.03 -4.11 -2.04
C MET A 56 -12.69 -5.50 -1.96
N SER A 57 -11.90 -6.58 -1.90
CA SER A 57 -12.39 -7.96 -1.70
C SER A 57 -12.49 -8.40 -0.23
N GLY A 58 -12.41 -7.45 0.71
CA GLY A 58 -12.55 -7.71 2.14
C GLY A 58 -11.23 -7.93 2.89
N LEU A 59 -11.26 -7.79 4.23
CA LEU A 59 -10.08 -7.86 5.09
C LEU A 59 -9.24 -9.13 4.94
N LYS A 60 -9.90 -10.29 4.75
CA LYS A 60 -9.19 -11.57 4.59
C LYS A 60 -8.36 -11.61 3.29
N ALA A 61 -8.93 -11.12 2.18
CA ALA A 61 -8.22 -11.05 0.91
C ALA A 61 -7.07 -10.04 0.99
N MET A 62 -7.33 -8.87 1.56
CA MET A 62 -6.32 -7.83 1.77
C MET A 62 -5.16 -8.32 2.64
N ALA A 63 -5.43 -9.06 3.72
CA ALA A 63 -4.38 -9.60 4.59
C ALA A 63 -3.46 -10.59 3.84
N ALA A 64 -4.05 -11.46 2.99
CA ALA A 64 -3.28 -12.39 2.17
C ALA A 64 -2.43 -11.65 1.13
N ASP A 65 -2.98 -10.61 0.50
CA ASP A 65 -2.27 -9.82 -0.51
C ASP A 65 -1.17 -8.94 0.10
N VAL A 66 -1.37 -8.41 1.31
CA VAL A 66 -0.31 -7.75 2.10
C VAL A 66 0.81 -8.74 2.42
N ALA A 67 0.50 -9.98 2.79
CA ALA A 67 1.52 -10.99 3.03
C ALA A 67 2.37 -11.28 1.78
N GLU A 68 1.72 -11.43 0.61
CA GLU A 68 2.42 -11.59 -0.68
C GLU A 68 3.30 -10.37 -1.01
N PHE A 69 2.79 -9.16 -0.77
CA PHE A 69 3.56 -7.92 -0.91
C PHE A 69 4.83 -7.93 -0.04
N LEU A 70 4.72 -8.34 1.22
CA LEU A 70 5.87 -8.38 2.13
C LEU A 70 6.92 -9.40 1.66
N ASP A 71 6.51 -10.53 1.11
CA ASP A 71 7.42 -11.52 0.51
C ASP A 71 8.15 -10.93 -0.71
N VAL A 72 7.44 -10.21 -1.58
CA VAL A 72 8.04 -9.50 -2.72
C VAL A 72 9.04 -8.44 -2.25
N ALA A 73 8.69 -7.69 -1.20
CA ALA A 73 9.58 -6.66 -0.65
C ALA A 73 10.87 -7.27 -0.07
N ARG A 74 10.77 -8.39 0.64
CA ARG A 74 11.94 -9.14 1.15
C ARG A 74 12.82 -9.68 0.04
N ALA A 75 12.20 -10.15 -1.05
CA ALA A 75 12.92 -10.70 -2.20
C ALA A 75 13.63 -9.63 -3.06
N ARG A 76 13.30 -8.33 -2.86
CA ARG A 76 13.80 -7.21 -3.66
C ARG A 76 14.39 -6.10 -2.78
N PRO A 77 15.46 -6.36 -2.02
CA PRO A 77 16.06 -5.38 -1.11
C PRO A 77 16.63 -4.13 -1.81
N GLU A 78 16.83 -4.20 -3.14
CA GLU A 78 17.26 -3.07 -3.96
C GLU A 78 16.16 -2.01 -4.21
N LEU A 79 14.90 -2.38 -4.03
CA LEU A 79 13.75 -1.50 -4.20
C LEU A 79 13.29 -0.92 -2.88
N MET A 80 12.76 0.30 -2.93
CA MET A 80 12.11 0.98 -1.81
C MET A 80 10.61 1.07 -2.05
N PHE A 81 9.82 0.44 -1.19
CA PHE A 81 8.36 0.42 -1.30
C PHE A 81 7.75 1.53 -0.45
N LEU A 82 7.03 2.45 -1.09
CA LEU A 82 6.37 3.57 -0.45
C LEU A 82 4.88 3.27 -0.29
N VAL A 83 4.48 2.90 0.91
CA VAL A 83 3.11 2.48 1.21
C VAL A 83 2.23 3.69 1.49
N THR A 84 1.11 3.79 0.77
CA THR A 84 0.04 4.77 1.06
C THR A 84 -0.87 4.28 2.19
N GLU A 85 -1.84 5.08 2.62
CA GLU A 85 -2.88 4.61 3.56
C GLU A 85 -3.87 3.65 2.88
N ILE A 86 -3.34 2.48 2.50
CA ILE A 86 -4.03 1.41 1.78
C ILE A 86 -5.28 1.03 2.56
N GLY A 87 -6.43 0.96 1.88
CA GLY A 87 -7.71 0.60 2.48
C GLY A 87 -8.44 1.73 3.21
N CYS A 88 -7.77 2.83 3.57
CA CYS A 88 -8.36 3.90 4.39
C CYS A 88 -9.10 5.00 3.60
N GLY A 89 -8.99 4.98 2.27
CA GLY A 89 -9.71 5.88 1.39
C GLY A 89 -11.07 5.31 0.98
N ILE A 90 -11.19 4.91 -0.29
CA ILE A 90 -12.45 4.45 -0.90
C ILE A 90 -12.98 3.16 -0.25
N ALA A 91 -12.09 2.25 0.18
CA ALA A 91 -12.50 1.00 0.84
C ALA A 91 -13.02 1.22 2.27
N GLY A 92 -12.76 2.36 2.90
CA GLY A 92 -13.39 2.79 4.15
C GLY A 92 -12.92 2.08 5.42
N TYR A 93 -11.79 1.37 5.40
CA TYR A 93 -11.22 0.79 6.62
C TYR A 93 -10.53 1.85 7.49
N THR A 94 -10.41 1.59 8.78
CA THR A 94 -9.61 2.43 9.66
C THR A 94 -8.14 1.98 9.63
N PRO A 95 -7.18 2.90 9.91
CA PRO A 95 -5.79 2.51 10.10
C PRO A 95 -5.60 1.38 11.12
N ALA A 96 -6.42 1.33 12.18
CA ALA A 96 -6.37 0.26 13.19
C ALA A 96 -6.75 -1.13 12.64
N GLN A 97 -7.59 -1.18 11.60
CA GLN A 97 -7.95 -2.43 10.93
C GLN A 97 -6.88 -2.92 9.95
N VAL A 98 -6.07 -2.01 9.39
CA VAL A 98 -5.12 -2.32 8.31
C VAL A 98 -3.68 -2.43 8.81
N ALA A 99 -3.24 -1.49 9.64
CA ALA A 99 -1.86 -1.40 10.13
C ALA A 99 -1.32 -2.71 10.74
N PRO A 100 -2.11 -3.51 11.49
CA PRO A 100 -1.62 -4.79 12.02
C PRO A 100 -1.12 -5.78 10.96
N TYR A 101 -1.57 -5.70 9.71
CA TYR A 101 -1.05 -6.55 8.62
C TYR A 101 0.38 -6.20 8.20
N PHE A 102 0.89 -5.05 8.63
CA PHE A 102 2.24 -4.57 8.38
C PHE A 102 3.15 -4.68 9.61
N SER A 103 2.84 -5.52 10.60
CA SER A 103 3.64 -5.60 11.84
C SER A 103 5.09 -6.06 11.63
N GLU A 104 5.39 -6.78 10.54
CA GLU A 104 6.71 -7.37 10.27
C GLU A 104 7.35 -6.82 8.97
N VAL A 105 7.23 -5.52 8.69
CA VAL A 105 7.77 -4.96 7.43
C VAL A 105 9.30 -5.09 7.32
N PRO A 106 9.84 -5.43 6.14
CA PRO A 106 11.29 -5.33 5.91
C PRO A 106 11.73 -3.86 5.81
N GLY A 107 13.02 -3.59 6.07
CA GLY A 107 13.56 -2.22 6.15
C GLY A 107 13.47 -1.40 4.86
N ASN A 108 13.13 -2.02 3.74
CA ASN A 108 12.90 -1.37 2.46
C ASN A 108 11.42 -1.02 2.20
N VAL A 109 10.56 -1.09 3.22
CA VAL A 109 9.15 -0.67 3.19
C VAL A 109 8.97 0.56 4.08
N ARG A 110 8.46 1.65 3.51
CA ARG A 110 8.10 2.88 4.23
C ARG A 110 6.60 2.94 4.42
N LEU A 111 6.17 2.89 5.68
CA LEU A 111 4.76 2.97 6.06
C LEU A 111 4.26 4.42 6.19
N PRO A 112 2.94 4.66 6.02
CA PRO A 112 2.30 5.90 6.44
C PRO A 112 2.52 6.15 7.94
N SER A 113 2.62 7.43 8.34
CA SER A 113 2.84 7.81 9.75
C SER A 113 1.83 7.15 10.69
N ARG A 114 0.56 7.08 10.29
CA ARG A 114 -0.53 6.50 11.11
C ARG A 114 -0.41 4.99 11.28
N PHE A 115 0.07 4.28 10.26
CA PHE A 115 0.27 2.83 10.37
C PHE A 115 1.46 2.54 11.28
N ALA A 116 2.58 3.24 11.07
CA ALA A 116 3.75 3.13 11.93
C ALA A 116 3.41 3.43 13.40
N ALA A 117 2.65 4.51 13.66
CA ALA A 117 2.25 4.88 15.02
C ALA A 117 1.45 3.78 15.72
N ILE A 118 0.56 3.10 15.00
CA ILE A 118 -0.23 1.98 15.54
C ILE A 118 0.66 0.78 15.85
N ILE A 119 1.58 0.44 14.95
CA ILE A 119 2.51 -0.69 15.11
C ILE A 119 3.49 -0.47 16.27
N ASP A 120 4.01 0.75 16.39
CA ASP A 120 4.94 1.14 17.45
C ASP A 120 4.26 1.31 18.82
N GLY A 121 2.92 1.15 18.90
CA GLY A 121 2.15 1.34 20.12
C GLY A 121 2.07 2.80 20.59
N THR A 122 2.32 3.76 19.69
CA THR A 122 2.28 5.20 19.96
C THR A 122 0.96 5.85 19.55
N ALA A 123 0.04 5.10 18.93
CA ALA A 123 -1.32 5.54 18.69
C ALA A 123 -2.12 5.56 19.99
N ASP A 124 -2.45 6.75 20.49
CA ASP A 124 -3.36 6.95 21.63
C ASP A 124 -4.70 6.28 21.30
N GLN A 125 -5.09 5.30 22.14
CA GLN A 125 -6.38 4.63 22.04
C GLN A 125 -7.48 5.56 22.55
N ARG A 126 -7.87 6.54 21.73
CA ARG A 126 -9.07 7.35 21.96
C ARG A 126 -9.79 7.57 20.64
N GLU A 127 -10.79 6.72 20.40
CA GLU A 127 -11.99 7.08 19.63
C GLU A 127 -13.09 7.52 20.62
#